data_AF-A0A811AQQ0-F1
#
_entry.id   AF-A0A811AQQ0-F1
#
_cell.length_a   1.000
_cell.length_b   1.000
_cell.length_c   1.000
_cell.angle_alpha   90.00
_cell.angle_beta   90.00
_cell.angle_gamma   90.00
#
_symmetry.space_group_name_H-M   'P 1'
#
loop_
_entity.id
_entity.type
_entity.pdbx_description
1 polymer ?
#
loop_
_entity_poly.entity_id
_entity_poly.type
_entity_poly.pdbx_seq_one_letter_code
_entity_poly.pdbx_strand_id
1 'polypeptide(L)'
;MNLLLVHSADDHLQGVVRLNGTLYPALATPSADNRQLVINALTDNGLQFAGYGEAVNHDENNHQRPSPQIMQFHLKQQDSPLFAAIHKPEEQPDKLFRSLGFEQTRKSGLTAKRRRTGRKNSATGTIPQPRPMSR
;
A
#
# COMPACT_ATOMS: atom_id res chain seq x y z
N MET A 1 -13.07 -11.50 17.04
CA MET A 1 -12.92 -10.59 15.88
C MET A 1 -13.68 -9.30 16.16
N ASN A 2 -13.01 -8.14 16.04
CA ASN A 2 -13.53 -6.82 16.44
C ASN A 2 -13.77 -5.88 15.25
N LEU A 3 -13.08 -6.11 14.12
CA LEU A 3 -13.26 -5.37 12.87
C LEU A 3 -12.89 -6.29 11.71
N LEU A 4 -13.66 -6.26 10.64
CA LEU A 4 -13.31 -6.77 9.31
C LEU A 4 -13.83 -5.77 8.30
N LEU A 5 -12.97 -5.31 7.41
CA LEU A 5 -13.31 -4.44 6.31
C LEU A 5 -12.91 -5.12 5.00
N VAL A 6 -13.79 -5.05 4.03
CA VAL A 6 -13.61 -5.53 2.66
C VAL A 6 -13.89 -4.37 1.71
N HIS A 7 -13.23 -4.43 0.55
CA HIS A 7 -13.46 -3.48 -0.52
C HIS A 7 -14.90 -3.58 -1.02
N SER A 8 -15.54 -2.44 -1.26
CA SER A 8 -16.90 -2.36 -1.81
C SER A 8 -16.90 -1.66 -3.17
N ALA A 9 -18.06 -1.34 -3.75
CA ALA A 9 -18.08 -0.49 -4.93
C ALA A 9 -17.62 0.93 -4.54
N ASP A 10 -16.74 1.56 -5.31
CA ASP A 10 -16.22 2.92 -5.10
C ASP A 10 -15.20 3.12 -3.96
N ASP A 11 -15.04 4.38 -3.50
CA ASP A 11 -13.97 4.84 -2.58
C ASP A 11 -14.29 4.58 -1.09
N HIS A 12 -15.06 3.54 -0.77
CA HIS A 12 -15.42 3.18 0.60
C HIS A 12 -15.20 1.69 0.88
N LEU A 13 -14.95 1.38 2.16
CA LEU A 13 -14.87 0.01 2.65
C LEU A 13 -16.13 -0.34 3.42
N GLN A 14 -16.52 -1.60 3.35
CA GLN A 14 -17.68 -2.13 4.06
C GLN A 14 -17.26 -3.35 4.87
N GLY A 15 -18.01 -3.72 5.90
CA GLY A 15 -17.76 -4.96 6.62
C GLY A 15 -18.51 -5.02 7.93
N VAL A 16 -17.83 -5.44 9.00
CA VAL A 16 -18.42 -5.59 10.33
C VAL A 16 -17.50 -5.04 11.42
N VAL A 17 -18.09 -4.43 12.43
CA VAL A 17 -17.40 -3.94 13.63
C VAL A 17 -18.14 -4.41 14.88
N ARG A 18 -17.40 -4.72 15.94
CA ARG A 18 -17.99 -5.05 17.25
C ARG A 18 -18.15 -3.78 18.08
N LEU A 19 -19.37 -3.49 18.50
CA LEU A 19 -19.73 -2.39 19.39
C LEU A 19 -20.64 -2.92 20.50
N ASN A 20 -20.32 -2.62 21.75
CA ASN A 20 -20.96 -3.10 22.97
C ASN A 20 -21.11 -4.64 23.01
N GLY A 21 -20.13 -5.38 22.49
CA GLY A 21 -20.21 -6.84 22.40
C GLY A 21 -21.04 -7.36 21.21
N THR A 22 -21.78 -6.52 20.49
CA THR A 22 -22.61 -6.89 19.33
C THR A 22 -21.87 -6.59 18.02
N LEU A 23 -22.02 -7.47 17.02
CA LEU A 23 -21.51 -7.22 15.67
C LEU A 23 -22.52 -6.43 14.86
N TYR A 24 -22.08 -5.32 14.28
CA TYR A 24 -22.88 -4.49 13.38
C TYR A 24 -22.24 -4.42 12.00
N PRO A 25 -23.04 -4.30 10.92
CA PRO A 25 -22.52 -3.86 9.63
C PRO A 25 -21.78 -2.55 9.80
N ALA A 26 -20.66 -2.40 9.11
CA ALA A 26 -19.80 -1.23 9.21
C ALA A 26 -19.59 -0.59 7.84
N LEU A 27 -19.60 0.73 7.81
CA LEU A 27 -19.16 1.54 6.68
C LEU A 27 -17.91 2.30 7.11
N ALA A 28 -16.83 2.18 6.35
CA ALA A 28 -15.62 2.95 6.56
C ALA A 28 -15.35 3.87 5.37
N THR A 29 -15.31 5.17 5.66
CA THR A 29 -15.17 6.24 4.66
C THR A 29 -13.94 7.08 4.96
N PRO A 30 -13.19 7.51 3.94
CA PRO A 30 -12.12 8.50 4.13
C PRO A 30 -12.65 9.78 4.78
N SER A 31 -11.87 10.37 5.69
CA SER A 31 -12.11 11.70 6.24
C SER A 31 -11.95 12.77 5.15
N ALA A 32 -12.52 13.95 5.36
CA ALA A 32 -12.45 15.04 4.38
C ALA A 32 -11.01 15.47 4.04
N ASP A 33 -10.09 15.34 4.99
CA ASP A 33 -8.66 15.61 4.83
C ASP A 33 -7.86 14.39 4.36
N ASN A 34 -8.51 13.24 4.13
CA ASN A 34 -7.93 12.01 3.61
C ASN A 34 -6.78 11.44 4.47
N ARG A 35 -6.86 11.65 5.79
CA ARG A 35 -5.87 11.14 6.75
C ARG A 35 -6.36 9.93 7.53
N GLN A 36 -7.67 9.75 7.59
CA GLN A 36 -8.29 8.71 8.41
C GLN A 36 -9.40 7.98 7.63
N LEU A 37 -9.61 6.72 7.96
CA LEU A 37 -10.88 6.03 7.71
C LEU A 37 -11.76 6.18 8.94
N VAL A 38 -12.88 6.87 8.79
CA VAL A 38 -13.92 6.92 9.82
C VAL A 38 -14.76 5.66 9.72
N ILE A 39 -14.85 4.88 10.80
CA ILE A 39 -15.64 3.65 10.87
C ILE A 39 -16.93 3.93 11.61
N ASN A 40 -18.05 3.72 10.92
CA ASN A 40 -19.38 3.81 11.49
C ASN A 40 -20.08 2.45 11.48
N ALA A 41 -20.65 2.07 12.61
CA ALA A 41 -21.56 0.94 12.74
C ALA A 41 -22.97 1.36 12.31
N LEU A 42 -23.63 0.54 11.48
CA LEU A 42 -25.05 0.68 11.16
C LEU A 42 -25.86 -0.03 12.23
N THR A 43 -26.41 0.75 13.15
CA THR A 43 -27.26 0.28 14.25
C THR A 43 -28.72 0.58 13.99
N ASP A 44 -29.63 0.07 14.83
CA ASP A 44 -31.06 0.40 14.78
C ASP A 44 -31.33 1.91 14.99
N ASN A 45 -30.39 2.61 15.64
CA ASN A 45 -30.44 4.06 15.85
C ASN A 45 -29.75 4.84 14.73
N GLY A 46 -29.44 4.19 13.60
CA GLY A 46 -28.67 4.74 12.49
C GLY A 46 -27.17 4.58 12.65
N LEU A 47 -26.41 5.39 11.92
CA LEU A 47 -24.95 5.37 11.91
C LEU A 47 -24.39 5.83 13.25
N GLN A 48 -23.58 4.98 13.89
CA GLN A 48 -22.87 5.30 15.11
C GLN A 48 -21.37 5.20 14.89
N PHE A 49 -20.64 6.21 15.35
CA PHE A 49 -19.18 6.19 15.33
C PHE A 49 -18.63 5.03 16.17
N ALA A 50 -17.85 4.15 15.52
CA ALA A 50 -17.27 2.95 16.14
C ALA A 50 -15.74 3.06 16.27
N GLY A 51 -15.10 3.95 15.51
CA GLY A 51 -13.66 4.16 15.58
C GLY A 51 -13.11 4.82 14.32
N TYR A 52 -11.79 4.87 14.23
CA TYR A 52 -11.09 5.35 13.04
C TYR A 52 -9.83 4.53 12.75
N GLY A 53 -9.37 4.56 11.51
CA GLY A 53 -8.13 3.93 11.07
C GLY A 53 -7.19 4.93 10.43
N GLU A 54 -5.88 4.78 10.65
CA GLU A 54 -4.82 5.58 10.05
C GLU A 54 -3.83 4.67 9.31
N ALA A 55 -3.32 5.13 8.17
CA ALA A 55 -2.20 4.48 7.52
C ALA A 55 -0.93 4.65 8.35
N VAL A 56 -0.22 3.57 8.62
CA VAL A 56 1.09 3.60 9.27
C VAL A 56 2.15 3.70 8.18
N ASN A 57 2.61 4.92 7.90
CA ASN A 57 3.77 5.18 7.06
C ASN A 57 4.99 5.34 7.99
N HIS A 58 5.78 4.29 8.19
CA HIS A 58 7.07 4.43 8.86
C HIS A 58 8.09 5.04 7.89
N ASP A 59 8.03 6.35 7.72
CA ASP A 59 9.05 7.11 7.01
C ASP A 59 9.96 7.79 8.01
N GLU A 60 10.87 7.05 8.62
CA GLU A 60 12.07 7.64 9.23
C GLU A 60 13.17 6.58 9.36
N ASN A 61 14.02 6.54 8.34
CA ASN A 61 15.40 6.04 8.42
C ASN A 61 15.68 4.52 8.35
N ASN A 62 14.82 3.70 7.74
CA ASN A 62 15.15 2.29 7.57
C ASN A 62 15.18 1.86 6.10
N HIS A 63 16.33 1.34 5.66
CA HIS A 63 16.52 0.67 4.36
C HIS A 63 15.73 -0.65 4.22
N GLN A 64 14.79 -0.91 5.14
CA GLN A 64 13.86 -2.02 5.07
C GLN A 64 12.73 -1.66 4.10
N ARG A 65 12.39 -2.61 3.22
CA ARG A 65 11.22 -2.51 2.35
C ARG A 65 10.00 -2.02 3.14
N PRO A 66 9.15 -1.17 2.56
CA PRO A 66 7.92 -0.76 3.24
C PRO A 66 7.17 -2.01 3.68
N SER A 67 6.86 -2.11 4.98
CA SER A 67 5.96 -3.13 5.50
C SER A 67 4.65 -3.07 4.71
N PRO A 68 4.03 -4.21 4.37
CA PRO A 68 2.82 -4.23 3.54
C PRO A 68 1.75 -3.35 4.20
N GLN A 69 1.55 -2.17 3.61
CA GLN A 69 0.57 -1.12 3.91
C GLN A 69 -0.33 -1.46 5.11
N ILE A 70 0.18 -1.13 6.30
CA ILE A 70 -0.47 -1.44 7.57
C ILE A 70 -1.39 -0.28 7.93
N MET A 71 -2.62 -0.61 8.31
CA MET A 71 -3.58 0.29 8.94
C MET A 71 -3.59 0.05 10.44
N GLN A 72 -3.59 1.12 11.21
CA GLN A 72 -3.81 1.11 12.65
C GLN A 72 -5.22 1.62 12.97
N PHE A 73 -6.01 0.82 13.67
CA PHE A 73 -7.39 1.12 14.01
C PHE A 73 -7.58 1.37 15.50
N HIS A 74 -8.20 2.50 15.83
CA HIS A 74 -8.62 2.88 17.17
C HIS A 74 -10.14 2.73 17.28
N LEU A 75 -10.59 1.70 17.99
CA LEU A 75 -12.02 1.43 18.20
C LEU A 75 -12.46 1.98 19.57
N LYS A 76 -13.69 2.52 19.64
CA LYS A 76 -14.23 3.21 20.83
C LYS A 76 -14.20 2.40 22.14
N GLN A 77 -14.09 1.07 22.05
CA GLN A 77 -14.19 0.15 23.18
C GLN A 77 -12.99 -0.79 23.28
N GLN A 78 -11.94 -0.46 22.54
CA GLN A 78 -10.70 -1.22 22.52
C GLN A 78 -9.58 -0.26 22.91
N ASP A 79 -8.97 -0.51 24.07
CA ASP A 79 -7.91 0.36 24.60
C ASP A 79 -6.63 0.28 23.74
N SER A 80 -6.37 -0.90 23.16
CA SER A 80 -5.19 -1.13 22.32
C SER A 80 -5.53 -1.04 20.84
N PRO A 81 -4.77 -0.30 20.04
CA PRO A 81 -5.01 -0.23 18.60
C PRO A 81 -4.90 -1.61 17.94
N LEU A 82 -5.71 -1.83 16.91
CA LEU A 82 -5.65 -3.04 16.08
C LEU A 82 -4.85 -2.76 14.82
N PHE A 83 -3.92 -3.63 14.48
CA PHE A 83 -3.12 -3.52 13.26
C PHE A 83 -3.65 -4.50 12.22
N ALA A 84 -3.88 -4.03 11.01
CA ALA A 84 -4.25 -4.88 9.89
C ALA A 84 -3.45 -4.51 8.64
N ALA A 85 -2.96 -5.52 7.93
CA ALA A 85 -2.43 -5.34 6.59
C ALA A 85 -3.61 -5.20 5.60
N ILE A 86 -3.47 -4.30 4.63
CA ILE A 86 -4.39 -4.27 3.50
C ILE A 86 -4.16 -5.54 2.67
N HIS A 87 -5.20 -6.35 2.52
CA HIS A 87 -5.11 -7.59 1.76
C HIS A 87 -5.07 -7.30 0.25
N LYS A 88 -4.04 -7.84 -0.44
CA LYS A 88 -3.75 -7.59 -1.86
C LYS A 88 -3.80 -6.10 -2.21
N PRO A 89 -2.84 -5.31 -1.72
CA PRO A 89 -2.82 -3.88 -1.99
C PRO A 89 -2.78 -3.58 -3.50
N GLU A 90 -2.20 -4.45 -4.31
CA GLU A 90 -2.21 -4.35 -5.77
C GLU A 90 -3.61 -4.39 -6.41
N GLU A 91 -4.65 -4.87 -5.73
CA GLU A 91 -6.00 -4.96 -6.27
C GLU A 91 -6.89 -3.75 -5.89
N GLN A 92 -6.47 -2.86 -4.98
CA GLN A 92 -7.33 -1.73 -4.58
C GLN A 92 -7.19 -0.51 -5.52
N PRO A 93 -8.20 0.37 -5.58
CA PRO A 93 -8.17 1.60 -6.35
C PRO A 93 -7.09 2.57 -5.86
N ASP A 94 -6.35 3.17 -6.79
CA ASP A 94 -5.30 4.17 -6.50
C ASP A 94 -5.84 5.39 -5.71
N LYS A 95 -7.11 5.76 -5.93
CA LYS A 95 -7.76 6.86 -5.22
C LYS A 95 -7.92 6.54 -3.74
N LEU A 96 -8.42 5.35 -3.42
CA LEU A 96 -8.54 4.87 -2.05
C LEU A 96 -7.18 4.85 -1.36
N PHE A 97 -6.13 4.34 -2.02
CA PHE A 97 -4.79 4.36 -1.43
C PHE A 97 -4.30 5.75 -1.04
N ARG A 98 -4.45 6.71 -1.94
CA ARG A 98 -4.06 8.10 -1.64
C ARG A 98 -4.95 8.72 -0.58
N SER A 99 -6.25 8.41 -0.59
CA SER A 99 -7.20 8.95 0.39
C SER A 99 -6.99 8.42 1.80
N LEU A 100 -6.23 7.32 1.94
CA LEU A 100 -5.84 6.74 3.23
C LEU A 100 -4.54 7.34 3.77
N GLY A 101 -3.92 8.26 3.05
CA GLY A 101 -2.65 8.87 3.43
C GLY A 101 -1.42 8.03 3.06
N PHE A 102 -1.52 6.98 2.24
CA PHE A 102 -0.33 6.29 1.73
C PHE A 102 0.38 7.17 0.69
N GLU A 103 1.64 7.53 0.98
CA GLU A 103 2.48 8.41 0.13
C GLU A 103 2.79 7.79 -1.25
N GLN A 104 2.77 6.47 -1.37
CA GLN A 104 3.20 5.81 -2.59
C GLN A 104 2.07 5.70 -3.62
N THR A 105 2.02 6.69 -4.52
CA THR A 105 1.29 6.53 -5.78
C THR A 105 1.89 5.37 -6.57
N ARG A 106 1.06 4.41 -6.95
CA ARG A 106 1.41 3.23 -7.73
C ARG A 106 2.10 3.60 -9.05
N LYS A 107 3.45 3.56 -9.08
CA LYS A 107 4.32 3.47 -10.27
C LYS A 107 5.68 2.91 -9.79
N SER A 108 6.31 1.87 -10.32
CA SER A 108 6.29 1.30 -11.68
C SER A 108 6.75 -0.16 -11.64
N GLY A 109 5.85 -1.10 -11.95
CA GLY A 109 6.18 -2.50 -12.13
C GLY A 109 6.29 -2.92 -13.59
N LEU A 110 6.92 -2.15 -14.49
CA LEU A 110 7.35 -2.66 -15.81
C LEU A 110 8.31 -1.73 -16.56
N THR A 111 9.48 -1.43 -15.99
CA THR A 111 10.69 -1.29 -16.82
C THR A 111 11.86 -1.95 -16.11
N ALA A 112 11.91 -3.29 -16.13
CA ALA A 112 13.18 -4.00 -16.07
C ALA A 112 13.95 -3.64 -17.35
N LYS A 113 14.59 -2.46 -17.36
CA LYS A 113 15.55 -2.09 -18.39
C LYS A 113 16.76 -2.97 -18.17
N ARG A 114 16.71 -4.17 -18.77
CA ARG A 114 17.80 -5.11 -18.89
C ARG A 114 18.89 -4.48 -19.75
N ARG A 115 19.62 -3.50 -19.21
CA ARG A 115 20.92 -3.09 -19.74
C ARG A 115 21.96 -3.95 -19.05
N ARG A 116 22.30 -5.05 -19.71
CA ARG A 116 23.51 -5.84 -19.46
C ARG A 116 24.70 -4.87 -19.30
N THR A 117 25.21 -4.76 -18.08
CA THR A 117 26.55 -4.25 -17.83
C THR A 117 27.52 -5.42 -17.81
N GLY A 118 28.63 -5.28 -18.54
CA GLY A 118 29.86 -6.01 -18.26
C GLY A 118 30.28 -7.06 -19.30
N ARG A 119 31.13 -6.64 -20.25
CA ARG A 119 32.45 -7.29 -20.41
C ARG A 119 33.45 -6.26 -20.97
N LYS A 120 34.29 -5.73 -20.07
CA LYS A 120 35.61 -5.17 -20.40
C LYS A 120 36.54 -6.31 -20.77
N ASN A 121 37.46 -6.08 -21.71
CA ASN A 121 38.79 -6.68 -21.90
C ASN A 121 39.51 -5.77 -22.93
N SER A 122 40.38 -4.86 -22.50
CA SER A 122 41.86 -4.99 -22.34
C SER A 122 42.60 -4.35 -23.52
N ALA A 123 43.52 -3.43 -23.21
CA ALA A 123 44.20 -2.54 -24.13
C ALA A 123 45.51 -3.12 -24.72
N THR A 124 45.98 -2.47 -25.81
CA THR A 124 47.37 -2.29 -26.30
C THR A 124 48.06 -3.42 -27.08
N GLY A 125 48.46 -3.09 -28.33
CA GLY A 125 49.43 -3.83 -29.14
C GLY A 125 49.42 -3.44 -30.63
N THR A 126 50.39 -2.63 -31.06
CA THR A 126 50.61 -2.11 -32.43
C THR A 126 51.33 -3.14 -33.33
N ILE A 127 50.68 -3.52 -34.45
CA ILE A 127 51.06 -3.95 -35.85
C ILE A 127 52.42 -4.68 -36.14
N PRO A 128 52.50 -5.62 -37.11
CA PRO A 128 52.66 -5.24 -38.54
C PRO A 128 51.86 -6.11 -39.56
N GLN A 129 51.59 -5.52 -40.74
CA GLN A 129 51.11 -6.21 -41.96
C GLN A 129 52.18 -7.13 -42.58
N PRO A 130 51.75 -8.12 -43.40
CA PRO A 130 52.49 -8.45 -44.62
C PRO A 130 51.62 -8.53 -45.90
N ARG A 131 52.04 -7.68 -46.85
CA ARG A 131 52.13 -7.70 -48.32
C ARG A 131 51.25 -8.58 -49.25
N PRO A 132 51.03 -8.11 -50.50
CA PRO A 132 49.97 -8.56 -51.42
C PRO A 132 50.37 -9.78 -52.26
N MET A 133 49.36 -10.48 -52.81
CA MET A 133 49.55 -11.41 -53.92
C MET A 133 48.86 -10.83 -55.17
N SER A 134 49.65 -10.73 -56.24
CA SER A 134 49.32 -10.10 -57.53
C SER A 134 48.43 -10.96 -58.42
N ARG A 135 47.57 -10.22 -59.16
CA ARG A 135 46.88 -10.50 -60.44
C ARG A 135 46.01 -11.74 -60.57
#